data_AF-A0A958PZD2-F1
#
_entry.id   AF-A0A958PZD2-F1
#
_cell.length_a   1.000
_cell.length_b   1.000
_cell.length_c   1.000
_cell.angle_alpha   90.00
_cell.angle_beta   90.00
_cell.angle_gamma   90.00
#
_symmetry.space_group_name_H-M   'P 1'
#
loop_
_entity.id
_entity.type
_entity.pdbx_description
1 polymer ?
#
loop_
_entity_poly.entity_id
_entity_poly.type
_entity_poly.pdbx_seq_one_letter_code
_entity_poly.pdbx_strand_id
1 'polypeptide(L)'
;MSSHHVNHEPSSTHSSRDPYQILGVPKNAPWDQIKRAYKEKIRSCHPDRVEGLSQDIQKAAKKNFHEYTQAFQRLERSQNQKATNK
;
A
#
# COMPACT_ATOMS: atom_id res chain seq x y z
N MET A 1 18.64 18.26 7.69
CA MET A 1 17.22 17.84 7.78
C MET A 1 16.70 17.66 6.37
N SER A 2 16.13 16.49 6.08
CA SER A 2 15.39 16.11 4.86
C SER A 2 16.04 16.37 3.50
N SER A 3 16.71 15.34 2.97
CA SER A 3 16.42 14.74 1.64
C SER A 3 17.47 13.66 1.37
N HIS A 4 17.26 12.45 1.91
CA HIS A 4 17.93 11.27 1.37
C HIS A 4 17.35 11.03 -0.03
N HIS A 5 18.06 11.55 -1.02
CA HIS A 5 17.82 11.32 -2.43
C HIS A 5 18.01 9.81 -2.70
N VAL A 6 16.92 9.05 -2.65
CA VAL A 6 16.95 7.63 -3.00
C VAL A 6 17.08 7.54 -4.52
N ASN A 7 18.28 7.23 -4.98
CA ASN A 7 18.52 6.70 -6.31
C ASN A 7 17.53 5.55 -6.57
N HIS A 8 16.67 5.68 -7.57
CA HIS A 8 15.83 4.57 -8.01
C HIS A 8 16.19 4.18 -9.44
N GLU A 9 17.18 3.29 -9.53
CA GLU A 9 17.48 2.51 -10.72
C GLU A 9 16.41 1.40 -10.84
N PRO A 10 15.60 1.36 -11.92
CA PRO A 10 14.53 0.38 -12.06
C PRO A 10 15.09 -0.92 -12.64
N SER A 11 15.69 -1.77 -11.80
CA SER A 11 15.99 -3.15 -12.18
C SER A 11 14.82 -4.09 -11.86
N SER A 12 14.15 -4.46 -12.95
CA SER A 12 13.63 -5.80 -13.28
C SER A 12 12.78 -6.51 -12.23
N THR A 13 11.46 -6.58 -12.48
CA THR A 13 10.78 -7.75 -13.08
C THR A 13 9.27 -7.54 -12.94
N HIS A 14 8.62 -7.38 -14.08
CA HIS A 14 7.18 -7.14 -14.21
C HIS A 14 6.45 -8.49 -14.09
N SER A 15 5.79 -8.75 -12.96
CA SER A 15 4.89 -9.92 -12.84
C SER A 15 3.76 -9.62 -11.86
N SER A 16 2.59 -9.31 -12.44
CA SER A 16 1.26 -9.32 -11.85
C SER A 16 1.11 -8.71 -10.45
N ARG A 17 0.96 -7.38 -10.44
CA ARG A 17 0.27 -6.60 -9.41
C ARG A 17 0.85 -6.76 -8.00
N ASP A 18 2.11 -6.35 -7.87
CA ASP A 18 2.79 -6.26 -6.58
C ASP A 18 1.98 -5.44 -5.57
N PRO A 19 1.73 -5.98 -4.36
CA PRO A 19 1.09 -5.22 -3.30
C PRO A 19 1.92 -4.00 -2.88
N TYR A 20 3.24 -4.01 -3.12
CA TYR A 20 4.12 -2.84 -2.99
C TYR A 20 3.70 -1.70 -3.94
N GLN A 21 3.43 -2.00 -5.23
CA GLN A 21 2.94 -0.99 -6.17
C GLN A 21 1.53 -0.50 -5.85
N ILE A 22 0.63 -1.38 -5.40
CA ILE A 22 -0.72 -0.99 -4.96
C ILE A 22 -0.62 0.02 -3.81
N LEU A 23 0.30 -0.19 -2.87
CA LEU A 23 0.59 0.74 -1.77
C LEU A 23 1.48 1.91 -2.19
N GLY A 24 2.06 1.91 -3.39
CA GLY A 24 2.90 2.98 -3.92
C GLY A 24 4.24 3.06 -3.21
N VAL A 25 4.70 1.93 -2.67
CA VAL A 25 5.96 1.80 -1.94
C VAL A 25 6.93 0.92 -2.73
N PRO A 26 8.24 1.11 -2.55
CA PRO A 26 9.22 0.24 -3.20
C PRO A 26 9.17 -1.19 -2.64
N LYS A 27 9.54 -2.18 -3.45
CA LYS A 27 9.67 -3.60 -3.05
C LYS A 27 10.65 -3.85 -1.90
N ASN A 28 11.59 -2.93 -1.72
CA ASN A 28 12.58 -2.89 -0.65
C ASN A 28 12.22 -1.90 0.48
N ALA A 29 10.98 -1.39 0.52
CA ALA A 29 10.56 -0.46 1.56
C ALA A 29 10.58 -1.15 2.93
N PRO A 30 11.08 -0.47 4.00
CA PRO A 30 10.93 -0.97 5.35
C PRO A 30 9.45 -0.95 5.76
N TRP A 31 9.09 -1.81 6.73
CA TRP A 31 7.72 -1.90 7.25
C TRP A 31 7.16 -0.55 7.72
N ASP A 32 8.02 0.33 8.23
CA ASP A 32 7.66 1.68 8.62
C ASP A 32 7.12 2.52 7.44
N GLN A 33 7.78 2.46 6.28
CA GLN A 33 7.29 3.12 5.05
C GLN A 33 5.98 2.51 4.57
N ILE A 34 5.84 1.19 4.60
CA ILE A 34 4.62 0.48 4.18
C ILE A 34 3.43 0.94 5.02
N LYS A 35 3.58 1.01 6.36
CA LYS A 35 2.56 1.50 7.28
C LYS A 35 2.22 2.97 7.06
N ARG A 36 3.21 3.82 6.79
CA ARG A 36 3.01 5.24 6.51
C ARG A 36 2.20 5.44 5.22
N ALA A 37 2.62 4.81 4.12
CA ALA A 37 1.93 4.91 2.83
C ALA A 37 0.49 4.34 2.90
N TYR A 38 0.29 3.22 3.59
CA TYR A 38 -1.04 2.67 3.84
C TYR A 38 -1.94 3.68 4.55
N LYS A 39 -1.47 4.27 5.65
CA LYS A 39 -2.21 5.31 6.38
C LYS A 39 -2.59 6.50 5.50
N GLU A 40 -1.69 6.97 4.64
CA GLU A 40 -1.95 8.10 3.74
C GLU A 40 -3.01 7.77 2.67
N LYS A 41 -2.95 6.56 2.11
CA LYS A 41 -3.96 6.05 1.16
C LYS A 41 -5.33 5.88 1.79
N ILE A 42 -5.38 5.31 3.00
CA ILE A 42 -6.64 5.10 3.73
C ILE A 42 -7.27 6.43 4.16
N ARG A 43 -6.46 7.41 4.58
CA ARG A 43 -6.96 8.76 4.87
C ARG A 43 -7.58 9.44 3.64
N SER A 44 -7.08 9.12 2.45
CA SER A 44 -7.64 9.62 1.19
C SER A 44 -8.92 8.89 0.78
N CYS A 45 -8.99 7.58 1.02
CA CYS A 45 -10.16 6.73 0.75
C CYS A 45 -11.05 6.50 1.98
N HIS A 46 -11.11 7.46 2.92
CA HIS A 46 -11.83 7.24 4.17
C HIS A 46 -13.35 7.18 3.94
N PRO A 47 -14.05 6.14 4.43
CA PRO A 47 -15.49 5.98 4.24
C PRO A 47 -16.27 7.19 4.76
N ASP A 48 -15.84 7.83 5.83
CA ASP A 48 -16.48 9.05 6.39
C ASP A 48 -16.64 10.19 5.36
N ARG A 49 -15.69 10.34 4.42
CA ARG A 49 -15.81 11.35 3.35
C ARG A 49 -16.80 10.96 2.26
N VAL A 50 -17.15 9.69 2.16
CA VAL A 50 -18.07 9.14 1.18
C VAL A 50 -19.38 8.65 1.79
N GLU A 51 -19.50 8.59 3.12
CA GLU A 51 -20.70 8.15 3.84
C GLU A 51 -21.89 9.09 3.62
N GLY A 52 -21.65 10.32 3.16
CA GLY A 52 -22.67 11.25 2.67
C GLY A 52 -22.87 11.29 1.15
N LEU A 53 -22.11 10.52 0.37
CA LEU A 53 -22.18 10.51 -1.10
C LEU A 53 -23.02 9.35 -1.62
N SER A 54 -23.36 9.42 -2.91
CA SER A 54 -24.13 8.38 -3.62
C SER A 54 -23.52 6.98 -3.47
N GLN A 55 -24.36 5.94 -3.47
CA GLN A 55 -23.94 4.55 -3.27
C GLN A 55 -22.80 4.09 -4.20
N ASP A 56 -22.72 4.64 -5.41
CA ASP A 56 -21.66 4.32 -6.36
C ASP A 56 -20.27 4.77 -5.86
N ILE A 57 -20.20 5.99 -5.30
CA ILE A 57 -18.99 6.54 -4.70
C ILE A 57 -18.59 5.74 -3.45
N GLN A 58 -19.56 5.39 -2.60
CA GLN A 58 -19.29 4.53 -1.44
C GLN A 58 -18.72 3.17 -1.85
N LYS A 59 -19.30 2.53 -2.88
CA LYS A 59 -18.81 1.24 -3.39
C LYS A 59 -17.40 1.37 -3.95
N ALA A 60 -17.13 2.40 -4.74
CA ALA A 60 -15.80 2.65 -5.31
C ALA A 60 -14.75 2.88 -4.21
N ALA A 61 -15.06 3.72 -3.22
CA ALA A 61 -14.18 3.98 -2.09
C ALA A 61 -13.93 2.74 -1.23
N LYS A 62 -14.99 1.97 -0.92
CA LYS A 62 -14.88 0.71 -0.18
C LYS A 62 -14.01 -0.30 -0.93
N LYS A 63 -14.15 -0.38 -2.26
CA LYS A 63 -13.34 -1.26 -3.10
C LYS A 63 -11.86 -0.88 -3.08
N ASN A 64 -11.55 0.40 -3.26
CA ASN A 64 -10.18 0.91 -3.19
C ASN A 64 -9.56 0.69 -1.79
N PHE A 65 -10.31 0.99 -0.72
CA PHE A 65 -9.90 0.71 0.65
C PHE A 65 -9.58 -0.77 0.85
N HIS A 66 -10.43 -1.66 0.33
CA HIS A 66 -10.23 -3.10 0.40
C HIS A 66 -8.96 -3.52 -0.34
N GLU A 67 -8.72 -3.00 -1.56
CA GLU A 67 -7.49 -3.29 -2.32
C GLU A 67 -6.23 -2.85 -1.56
N TYR A 68 -6.22 -1.65 -0.96
CA TYR A 68 -5.08 -1.19 -0.15
C TYR A 68 -4.87 -2.05 1.10
N THR A 69 -5.94 -2.43 1.78
CA THR A 69 -5.90 -3.27 2.98
C THR A 69 -5.40 -4.68 2.65
N GLN A 70 -5.91 -5.29 1.58
CA GLN A 70 -5.47 -6.61 1.12
C GLN A 70 -4.01 -6.59 0.68
N ALA A 71 -3.56 -5.53 0.00
CA ALA A 71 -2.16 -5.36 -0.35
C ALA A 71 -1.30 -5.30 0.93
N PHE A 72 -1.71 -4.51 1.92
CA PHE A 72 -0.98 -4.37 3.19
C PHE A 72 -0.88 -5.69 3.95
N GLN A 73 -1.98 -6.42 4.09
CA GLN A 73 -1.98 -7.75 4.73
C GLN A 73 -1.09 -8.76 4.00
N ARG A 74 -1.10 -8.76 2.66
CA ARG A 74 -0.22 -9.63 1.88
C ARG A 74 1.25 -9.30 2.14
N LEU A 75 1.59 -8.01 2.22
CA LEU A 75 2.94 -7.56 2.57
C LEU A 75 3.32 -7.97 3.99
N GLU A 76 2.45 -7.74 4.96
CA GLU A 76 2.67 -8.11 6.35
C GLU A 76 3.01 -9.59 6.48
N ARG A 77 2.17 -10.44 5.87
CA ARG A 77 2.35 -11.88 5.90
C ARG A 77 3.62 -12.32 5.19
N SER A 78 3.93 -11.73 4.03
CA SER A 78 5.16 -12.06 3.29
C SER A 78 6.43 -11.60 4.01
N GLN A 79 6.40 -10.44 4.67
CA GLN A 79 7.49 -9.96 5.51
C GLN A 79 7.70 -10.83 6.75
N ASN A 80 6.62 -11.23 7.41
CA ASN A 80 6.69 -12.13 8.56
C ASN A 80 7.23 -13.52 8.16
N GLN A 81 6.83 -14.05 7.01
CA GLN A 81 7.34 -15.33 6.49
C GLN A 81 8.83 -15.29 6.11
N LYS A 82 9.30 -14.16 5.56
CA LYS A 82 10.72 -13.98 5.24
C LYS A 82 11.61 -13.95 6.48
N ALA A 83 11.09 -13.48 7.61
CA ALA A 83 11.82 -13.46 8.88
C ALA A 83 12.00 -14.87 9.49
N THR A 84 11.13 -15.83 9.16
CA THR A 84 11.17 -17.19 9.74
C THR A 84 12.04 -18.19 8.97
N ASN A 85 12.72 -17.80 7.89
CA ASN A 85 13.56 -18.71 7.09
C ASN A 85 15.03 -18.25 6.99
N LYS A 86 15.57 -17.63 8.04
CA LYS A 86 17.00 -17.28 8.12
C LYS A 86 17.67 -18.00 9.28
#